data_AF-A0A3D9AL98-F1
#
_entry.id   AF-A0A3D9AL98-F1
#
_cell.length_a   1.000
_cell.length_b   1.000
_cell.length_c   1.000
_cell.angle_alpha   90.00
_cell.angle_beta   90.00
_cell.angle_gamma   90.00
#
_symmetry.space_group_name_H-M   'P 1'
#
loop_
_entity.id
_entity.type
_entity.pdbx_description
1 polymer ?
#
loop_
_entity_poly.entity_id
_entity_poly.type
_entity_poly.pdbx_seq_one_letter_code
_entity_poly.pdbx_strand_id
1 'polypeptide(L)'
;MEVSEDSLFQSIKEIINQSREKVFRIANSTLLLTYWQIGQLIVEDEQKGKERAEYGKYTLKKLSKKLTLEFGKGFDESNLRNMRSFYNIFPIRDAVRHELSWTHYRLLLRQENNQKRIYYLNESIQNNWSSRDLKRQINSLACKSSAKSRH
;
A
#
# COMPACT_ATOMS: atom_id res chain seq x y z
N MET A 1 38.02 -30.34 0.73
CA MET A 1 37.97 -29.14 1.60
C MET A 1 37.03 -28.04 1.07
N GLU A 2 36.31 -28.24 -0.04
CA GLU A 2 35.41 -27.21 -0.62
C GLU A 2 34.02 -27.11 0.05
N VAL A 3 33.53 -28.21 0.65
CA VAL A 3 32.16 -28.26 1.25
C VAL A 3 32.00 -27.29 2.44
N SER A 4 33.08 -26.97 3.15
CA SER A 4 33.05 -26.10 4.33
C SER A 4 32.84 -24.63 3.97
N GLU A 5 33.44 -24.16 2.87
CA GLU A 5 33.44 -22.74 2.50
C GLU A 5 32.06 -22.32 1.93
N ASP A 6 31.46 -23.21 1.14
CA ASP A 6 30.08 -23.05 0.68
C ASP A 6 29.07 -23.07 1.83
N SER A 7 29.28 -23.93 2.84
CA SER A 7 28.39 -23.99 4.01
C SER A 7 28.43 -22.70 4.86
N LEU A 8 29.62 -22.10 5.01
CA LEU A 8 29.79 -20.83 5.70
C LEU A 8 29.15 -19.69 4.92
N PHE A 9 29.36 -19.65 3.59
CA PHE A 9 28.74 -18.65 2.72
C PHE A 9 27.21 -18.73 2.76
N GLN A 10 26.61 -19.91 2.66
CA GLN A 10 25.15 -20.05 2.75
C GLN A 10 24.63 -19.63 4.12
N SER A 11 25.31 -19.98 5.21
CA SER A 11 24.92 -19.58 6.57
C SER A 11 24.93 -18.06 6.74
N ILE A 12 25.97 -17.38 6.25
CA ILE A 12 26.06 -15.91 6.29
C ILE A 12 24.96 -15.29 5.41
N LYS A 13 24.73 -15.83 4.22
CA LYS A 13 23.69 -15.36 3.29
C LYS A 13 22.29 -15.49 3.89
N GLU A 14 22.01 -16.60 4.57
CA GLU A 14 20.76 -16.84 5.29
C GLU A 14 20.54 -15.77 6.36
N ILE A 15 21.54 -15.51 7.22
CA ILE A 15 21.48 -14.49 8.27
C ILE A 15 21.21 -13.09 7.68
N ILE A 16 21.88 -12.74 6.57
CA ILE A 16 21.68 -11.45 5.89
C ILE A 16 20.26 -11.35 5.34
N ASN A 17 19.75 -12.39 4.69
CA ASN A 17 18.40 -12.41 4.12
C ASN A 17 17.34 -12.30 5.22
N GLN A 18 17.45 -13.09 6.28
CA GLN A 18 16.54 -13.04 7.43
C GLN A 18 16.55 -11.66 8.10
N SER A 19 17.72 -11.05 8.25
CA SER A 19 17.85 -9.70 8.82
C SER A 19 17.18 -8.65 7.93
N ARG A 20 17.39 -8.71 6.62
CA ARG A 20 16.76 -7.80 5.64
C ARG A 20 15.25 -7.95 5.62
N GLU A 21 14.73 -9.18 5.65
CA GLU A 21 13.30 -9.45 5.72
C GLU A 21 12.69 -8.88 7.01
N LYS A 22 13.36 -9.07 8.15
CA LYS A 22 12.89 -8.54 9.43
C LYS A 22 12.79 -7.01 9.41
N VAL A 23 13.85 -6.34 8.95
CA VAL A 23 13.87 -4.87 8.81
C VAL A 23 12.75 -4.41 7.86
N PHE A 24 12.58 -5.10 6.73
CA PHE A 24 11.52 -4.79 5.77
C PHE A 24 10.13 -4.91 6.39
N ARG A 25 9.82 -6.00 7.11
CA ARG A 25 8.50 -6.22 7.74
C ARG A 25 8.19 -5.14 8.79
N ILE A 26 9.17 -4.80 9.62
CA ILE A 26 9.03 -3.73 10.63
C ILE A 26 8.79 -2.40 9.95
N ALA A 27 9.65 -2.02 8.99
CA ALA A 27 9.51 -0.77 8.26
C ALA A 27 8.18 -0.68 7.52
N ASN A 28 7.74 -1.75 6.87
CA ASN A 28 6.46 -1.82 6.17
C ASN A 28 5.29 -1.60 7.14
N SER A 29 5.28 -2.31 8.27
CA SER A 29 4.21 -2.20 9.26
C SER A 29 4.11 -0.79 9.84
N THR A 30 5.24 -0.20 10.20
CA THR A 30 5.31 1.20 10.67
C THR A 30 4.82 2.16 9.59
N LEU A 31 5.24 1.98 8.34
CA LEU A 31 4.83 2.84 7.24
C LEU A 31 3.32 2.81 6.99
N LEU A 32 2.72 1.62 6.97
CA LEU A 32 1.29 1.45 6.80
C LEU A 32 0.50 2.10 7.93
N LEU A 33 0.94 1.91 9.18
CA LEU A 33 0.32 2.54 10.33
C LEU A 33 0.38 4.07 10.23
N THR A 34 1.55 4.63 9.93
CA THR A 34 1.72 6.07 9.76
C THR A 34 0.80 6.61 8.66
N TYR A 35 0.73 5.95 7.51
CA TYR A 35 -0.13 6.37 6.40
C TYR A 35 -1.61 6.24 6.72
N TRP A 36 -2.01 5.23 7.48
CA TRP A 36 -3.37 5.07 7.98
C TRP A 36 -3.74 6.21 8.93
N GLN A 37 -2.87 6.54 9.89
CA GLN A 37 -3.07 7.64 10.85
C GLN A 37 -3.14 9.01 10.17
N ILE A 38 -2.29 9.26 9.17
CA ILE A 38 -2.38 10.48 8.36
C ILE A 38 -3.72 10.54 7.63
N GLY A 39 -4.16 9.41 7.06
CA GLY A 39 -5.48 9.30 6.44
C GLY A 39 -6.63 9.64 7.39
N GLN A 40 -6.58 9.12 8.62
CA GLN A 40 -7.53 9.42 9.69
C GLN A 40 -7.58 10.93 9.98
N LEU A 41 -6.42 11.55 10.23
CA LEU A 41 -6.33 12.99 10.54
C LEU A 41 -6.91 13.86 9.43
N ILE A 42 -6.67 13.50 8.16
CA ILE A 42 -7.22 14.21 7.00
C ILE A 42 -8.76 14.11 7.00
N VAL A 43 -9.32 12.92 7.21
CA VAL A 43 -10.77 12.72 7.18
C VAL A 43 -11.45 13.43 8.35
N GLU A 44 -10.87 13.38 9.54
CA GLU A 44 -11.40 14.08 10.71
C GLU A 44 -11.37 15.62 10.54
N ASP A 45 -10.34 16.18 9.90
CA ASP A 45 -10.28 17.61 9.58
C ASP A 45 -11.33 18.01 8.54
N GLU A 46 -11.49 17.20 7.48
CA GLU A 46 -12.50 17.41 6.43
C GLU A 46 -13.94 17.36 6.98
N GLN A 47 -14.22 16.52 7.99
CA GLN A 47 -15.53 16.45 8.64
C GLN A 47 -15.83 17.66 9.53
N LYS A 48 -14.81 18.26 10.16
CA LYS A 48 -14.96 19.47 11.00
C LYS A 48 -15.13 20.74 10.15
N GLY A 49 -14.53 20.78 8.97
CA GLY A 49 -14.65 21.88 8.02
C GLY A 49 -15.71 21.61 6.95
N LYS A 50 -16.98 21.95 7.20
CA LYS A 50 -18.14 21.92 6.26
C LYS A 50 -17.86 21.19 4.92
N GLU A 51 -18.22 19.90 4.86
CA GLU A 51 -18.13 18.99 3.71
C GLU A 51 -18.27 19.68 2.34
N ARG A 52 -17.15 20.16 1.79
CA ARG A 52 -17.08 20.61 0.40
C ARG A 52 -15.89 19.94 -0.24
N ALA A 53 -16.14 19.25 -1.36
CA ALA A 53 -15.10 18.62 -2.15
C ALA A 53 -13.97 19.61 -2.56
N GLU A 54 -14.30 20.91 -2.68
CA GLU A 54 -13.32 21.97 -2.92
C GLU A 54 -12.41 22.25 -1.70
N TYR A 55 -12.95 22.20 -0.49
CA TYR A 55 -12.19 22.40 0.75
C TYR A 55 -11.13 21.29 0.91
N GLY A 56 -11.54 20.03 0.76
CA GLY A 56 -10.60 18.89 0.83
C GLY A 56 -9.49 18.97 -0.24
N LYS A 57 -9.81 19.36 -1.48
CA LYS A 57 -8.79 19.56 -2.53
C LYS A 57 -7.78 20.66 -2.15
N TYR A 58 -8.26 21.79 -1.62
CA TYR A 58 -7.38 22.88 -1.19
C TYR A 58 -6.50 22.48 0.00
N THR A 59 -7.07 21.79 0.98
CA THR A 59 -6.36 21.30 2.17
C THR A 59 -5.23 20.35 1.80
N LEU A 60 -5.49 19.35 0.95
CA LEU A 60 -4.46 18.40 0.49
C LEU A 60 -3.33 19.08 -0.29
N LYS A 61 -3.66 20.07 -1.14
CA LYS A 61 -2.66 20.85 -1.87
C LYS A 61 -1.77 21.67 -0.94
N LYS A 62 -2.34 22.26 0.12
CA LYS A 62 -1.58 23.03 1.12
C LYS A 62 -0.71 22.13 1.99
N LEU A 63 -1.27 21.01 2.46
CA LEU A 63 -0.55 20.01 3.26
C LEU A 63 0.62 19.42 2.48
N SER A 64 0.41 19.03 1.22
CA SER A 64 1.46 18.41 0.41
C SER A 64 2.66 19.34 0.23
N LYS A 65 2.45 20.64 0.01
CA LYS A 65 3.54 21.63 -0.07
C LYS A 65 4.37 21.68 1.21
N LYS A 66 3.72 21.73 2.39
CA LYS A 66 4.41 21.80 3.68
C LYS A 66 5.14 20.50 4.00
N LEU A 67 4.45 19.37 3.89
CA LEU A 67 5.01 18.05 4.22
C LEU A 67 6.11 17.63 3.25
N THR A 68 5.99 17.98 1.96
CA THR A 68 7.07 17.72 1.00
C THR A 68 8.29 18.59 1.28
N LEU A 69 8.11 19.82 1.75
CA LEU A 69 9.22 20.70 2.14
C LEU A 69 9.95 20.17 3.39
N GLU A 70 9.21 19.66 4.37
CA GLU A 70 9.76 19.20 5.66
C GLU A 70 10.31 17.77 5.61
N PHE A 71 9.60 16.85 4.95
CA PHE A 71 9.90 15.41 4.96
C PHE A 71 10.32 14.86 3.58
N GLY A 72 10.20 15.65 2.51
CA GLY A 72 10.64 15.24 1.17
C GLY A 72 9.65 14.32 0.43
N LYS A 73 10.21 13.39 -0.35
CA LYS A 73 9.45 12.51 -1.24
C LYS A 73 8.49 11.62 -0.46
N GLY A 74 7.29 11.42 -1.00
CA GLY A 74 6.25 10.57 -0.40
C GLY A 74 5.09 11.35 0.23
N PHE A 75 5.17 12.68 0.32
CA PHE A 75 4.09 13.52 0.85
C PHE A 75 3.48 14.46 -0.20
N ASP A 76 3.54 14.04 -1.47
CA ASP A 76 2.84 14.74 -2.54
C ASP A 76 1.32 14.61 -2.42
N GLU A 77 0.58 15.47 -3.14
CA GLU A 77 -0.87 15.51 -3.08
C GLU A 77 -1.52 14.17 -3.47
N SER A 78 -0.92 13.43 -4.40
CA SER A 78 -1.44 12.13 -4.82
C SER A 78 -1.28 11.08 -3.73
N ASN A 79 -0.17 11.08 -2.99
CA ASN A 79 0.03 10.15 -1.88
C ASN A 79 -0.86 10.50 -0.69
N LEU A 80 -1.05 11.78 -0.37
CA LEU A 80 -2.02 12.19 0.66
C LEU A 80 -3.47 11.80 0.30
N ARG A 81 -3.85 11.93 -0.97
CA ARG A 81 -5.14 11.39 -1.46
C ARG A 81 -5.25 9.88 -1.24
N ASN A 82 -4.17 9.12 -1.50
CA ASN A 82 -4.17 7.68 -1.24
C ASN A 82 -4.27 7.37 0.26
N MET A 83 -3.58 8.11 1.14
CA MET A 83 -3.67 7.94 2.60
C MET A 83 -5.10 8.20 3.10
N ARG A 84 -5.74 9.26 2.62
CA ARG A 84 -7.16 9.54 2.91
C ARG A 84 -8.07 8.40 2.46
N SER A 85 -7.93 7.95 1.20
CA SER A 85 -8.70 6.81 0.68
C SER A 85 -8.41 5.52 1.44
N PHE A 86 -7.18 5.34 1.93
CA PHE A 86 -6.76 4.18 2.69
C PHE A 86 -7.54 4.06 4.00
N TYR A 87 -7.65 5.16 4.75
CA TYR A 87 -8.47 5.20 5.96
C TYR A 87 -9.96 4.97 5.66
N ASN A 88 -10.51 5.62 4.63
CA ASN A 88 -11.91 5.47 4.26
C ASN A 88 -12.29 4.03 3.86
N ILE A 89 -11.39 3.32 3.19
CA ILE A 89 -11.64 1.95 2.72
C ILE A 89 -11.34 0.91 3.82
N PHE A 90 -10.33 1.16 4.65
CA PHE A 90 -9.91 0.27 5.74
C PHE A 90 -9.99 1.02 7.08
N PRO A 91 -11.20 1.36 7.58
CA PRO A 91 -11.36 2.16 8.80
C PRO A 91 -11.00 1.38 10.07
N ILE A 92 -10.95 0.04 9.98
CA ILE A 92 -10.52 -0.82 11.09
C ILE A 92 -9.02 -1.06 10.95
N ARG A 93 -8.23 -0.58 11.91
CA ARG A 93 -6.77 -0.69 11.90
C ARG A 93 -6.30 -2.14 11.75
N ASP A 94 -6.95 -3.07 12.44
CA ASP A 94 -6.59 -4.49 12.44
C ASP A 94 -6.97 -5.22 11.13
N ALA A 95 -7.72 -4.57 10.25
CA ALA A 95 -7.97 -5.07 8.89
C ALA A 95 -6.77 -4.85 7.95
N VAL A 96 -5.78 -4.06 8.36
CA VAL A 96 -4.54 -3.84 7.61
C VAL A 96 -3.63 -5.07 7.76
N ARG A 97 -3.24 -5.64 6.63
CA ARG A 97 -2.42 -6.85 6.48
C ARG A 97 -0.97 -6.43 6.28
N HIS A 98 -0.12 -6.76 7.25
CA HIS A 98 1.29 -6.38 7.27
C HIS A 98 2.13 -7.12 6.21
N GLU A 99 1.59 -8.20 5.67
CA GLU A 99 2.13 -8.96 4.54
C GLU A 99 2.13 -8.14 3.25
N LEU A 100 1.21 -7.17 3.14
CA LEU A 100 1.07 -6.34 1.95
C LEU A 100 1.82 -5.03 2.12
N SER A 101 2.61 -4.65 1.12
CA SER A 101 3.29 -3.35 1.12
C SER A 101 2.38 -2.18 0.74
N TRP A 102 2.81 -0.94 1.01
CA TRP A 102 2.09 0.26 0.54
C TRP A 102 1.76 0.23 -0.96
N THR A 103 2.66 -0.32 -1.78
CA THR A 103 2.42 -0.46 -3.23
C THR A 103 1.25 -1.39 -3.53
N HIS A 104 1.06 -2.47 -2.76
CA HIS A 104 -0.13 -3.33 -2.89
C HIS A 104 -1.39 -2.54 -2.57
N TYR A 105 -1.40 -1.85 -1.42
CA TYR A 105 -2.53 -1.01 -1.03
C TYR A 105 -2.87 0.03 -2.09
N ARG A 106 -1.88 0.73 -2.66
CA ARG A 106 -2.12 1.67 -3.77
C ARG A 106 -2.80 1.03 -4.99
N LEU A 107 -2.54 -0.25 -5.29
CA LEU A 107 -3.22 -0.96 -6.38
C LEU A 107 -4.66 -1.34 -5.99
N LEU A 108 -4.86 -1.76 -4.74
CA LEU A 108 -6.15 -2.14 -4.18
C LEU A 108 -7.10 -0.94 -4.01
N LEU A 109 -6.58 0.23 -3.63
CA LEU A 109 -7.36 1.47 -3.48
C LEU A 109 -7.94 1.96 -4.81
N ARG A 110 -7.34 1.58 -5.94
CA ARG A 110 -7.84 1.89 -7.29
C ARG A 110 -8.97 0.97 -7.74
N GLN A 111 -9.20 -0.14 -7.05
CA GLN A 111 -10.32 -1.02 -7.36
C GLN A 111 -11.60 -0.38 -6.83
N GLU A 112 -12.52 -0.04 -7.73
CA GLU A 112 -13.81 0.55 -7.37
C GLU A 112 -14.71 -0.46 -6.65
N ASN A 113 -14.69 -1.72 -7.10
CA ASN A 113 -15.50 -2.79 -6.53
C ASN A 113 -14.84 -3.38 -5.27
N ASN A 114 -15.53 -3.26 -4.12
CA ASN A 114 -15.05 -3.76 -2.83
C ASN A 114 -14.85 -5.29 -2.80
N GLN A 115 -15.70 -6.06 -3.47
CA GLN A 115 -15.55 -7.52 -3.55
C GLN A 115 -14.27 -7.89 -4.31
N LYS A 116 -14.00 -7.25 -5.46
CA LYS A 116 -12.74 -7.46 -6.19
C LYS A 116 -11.53 -7.07 -5.35
N ARG A 117 -11.63 -5.96 -4.60
CA ARG A 117 -10.56 -5.51 -3.71
C ARG A 117 -10.23 -6.57 -2.65
N ILE A 118 -11.23 -7.10 -1.96
CA ILE A 118 -11.05 -8.14 -0.93
C ILE A 118 -10.53 -9.44 -1.56
N TYR A 119 -11.05 -9.83 -2.73
CA TYR A 119 -10.56 -10.99 -3.47
C TYR A 119 -9.06 -10.87 -3.76
N TYR A 120 -8.61 -9.77 -4.37
CA TYR A 120 -7.19 -9.58 -4.69
C TYR A 120 -6.32 -9.44 -3.44
N LEU A 121 -6.84 -8.83 -2.37
CA LEU A 121 -6.13 -8.73 -1.09
C LEU A 121 -5.85 -10.13 -0.53
N ASN A 122 -6.86 -11.00 -0.49
CA ASN A 122 -6.72 -12.36 0.02
C ASN A 122 -5.83 -13.23 -0.89
N GLU A 123 -6.04 -13.18 -2.20
CA GLU A 123 -5.22 -13.91 -3.18
C GLU A 123 -3.74 -13.50 -3.12
N SER A 124 -3.47 -12.20 -2.92
CA SER A 124 -2.10 -11.72 -2.77
C SER A 124 -1.40 -12.31 -1.56
N ILE A 125 -2.10 -12.45 -0.44
CA ILE A 125 -1.54 -13.03 0.80
C ILE A 125 -1.37 -14.54 0.64
N GLN A 126 -2.42 -15.23 0.18
CA GLN A 126 -2.43 -16.68 0.05
C GLN A 126 -1.35 -17.19 -0.92
N ASN A 127 -1.12 -16.46 -2.01
CA ASN A 127 -0.15 -16.85 -3.04
C ASN A 127 1.18 -16.09 -2.95
N ASN A 128 1.41 -15.30 -1.89
CA ASN A 128 2.61 -14.47 -1.71
C ASN A 128 2.94 -13.60 -2.94
N TRP A 129 1.93 -13.02 -3.58
CA TRP A 129 2.14 -12.19 -4.77
C TRP A 129 2.94 -10.94 -4.43
N SER A 130 3.95 -10.65 -5.24
CA SER A 130 4.57 -9.33 -5.20
C SER A 130 3.60 -8.28 -5.74
N SER A 131 3.91 -6.99 -5.51
CA SER A 131 3.08 -5.91 -6.05
C SER A 131 3.06 -5.91 -7.58
N ARG A 132 4.06 -6.51 -8.23
CA ARG A 132 4.10 -6.70 -9.68
C ARG A 132 3.14 -7.81 -10.12
N ASP A 133 3.10 -8.91 -9.39
CA ASP A 133 2.18 -10.02 -9.67
C ASP A 133 0.74 -9.60 -9.49
N LEU A 134 0.42 -8.92 -8.38
CA LEU A 134 -0.90 -8.33 -8.16
C LEU A 134 -1.32 -7.42 -9.34
N LYS A 135 -0.43 -6.52 -9.78
CA LYS A 135 -0.69 -5.66 -10.93
C LYS A 135 -0.96 -6.47 -12.21
N ARG A 136 -0.19 -7.53 -12.45
CA ARG A 136 -0.37 -8.42 -13.60
C ARG A 136 -1.72 -9.14 -13.56
N GLN A 137 -2.14 -9.63 -12.39
CA GLN A 137 -3.40 -10.34 -12.22
C GLN A 137 -4.62 -9.42 -12.40
N ILE A 138 -4.56 -8.20 -11.85
CA ILE A 138 -5.57 -7.15 -12.09
C ILE A 138 -5.72 -6.90 -13.59
N ASN A 139 -4.61 -6.69 -14.30
CA ASN A 139 -4.63 -6.39 -15.73
C ASN A 139 -5.12 -7.57 -16.59
N SER A 140 -4.74 -8.80 -16.25
CA SER A 140 -5.15 -10.00 -17.00
C SER A 140 -6.67 -10.20 -16.94
N LEU A 141 -7.25 -10.04 -15.76
CA LEU A 141 -8.70 -10.21 -15.56
C LEU A 141 -9.51 -9.06 -16.19
N ALA A 142 -8.97 -7.83 -16.18
CA ALA A 142 -9.57 -6.70 -16.90
C ALA A 142 -9.63 -6.95 -18.43
N CYS A 143 -8.56 -7.49 -19.02
CA CYS A 143 -8.52 -7.84 -20.44
C CYS A 143 -9.58 -8.91 -20.80
N LYS A 144 -9.72 -9.94 -19.97
CA LYS A 144 -10.72 -11.00 -20.17
C LYS A 144 -12.16 -10.48 -20.11
N SER A 145 -12.47 -9.50 -19.26
CA SER A 145 -13.81 -8.89 -19.22
C SER A 145 -14.10 -8.02 -20.44
N SER A 146 -13.11 -7.29 -20.98
CA SER A 146 -13.29 -6.50 -22.20
C SER A 146 -13.40 -7.34 -23.49
N ALA A 147 -12.88 -8.57 -23.47
CA ALA A 147 -13.00 -9.50 -24.59
C ALA A 147 -14.40 -10.15 -24.67
N LYS A 148 -15.04 -10.42 -23.53
CA LYS A 148 -16.38 -11.00 -23.46
C LYS A 148 -17.52 -10.03 -23.81
N SER A 149 -17.30 -8.72 -23.81
CA SER A 149 -18.32 -7.72 -24.19
C SER A 149 -18.28 -7.33 -25.68
N ARG A 150 -17.46 -8.00 -26.48
CA ARG A 150 -17.30 -7.74 -27.93
C ARG A 150 -17.81 -8.89 -28.80
N HIS A 151 -18.61 -9.79 -28.23
CA HIS A 151 -19.39 -10.83 -28.92
C HIS A 151 -20.82 -10.71 -28.44
#